data_AF-A0A5J5WFP3-F1
#
_entry.id   AF-A0A5J5WFP3-F1
#
_cell.length_a   1.000
_cell.length_b   1.000
_cell.length_c   1.000
_cell.angle_alpha   90.00
_cell.angle_beta   90.00
_cell.angle_gamma   90.00
#
_symmetry.space_group_name_H-M   'P 1'
#
loop_
_entity.id
_entity.type
_entity.pdbx_description
1 polymer ?
#
loop_
_entity_poly.entity_id
_entity_poly.type
_entity_poly.pdbx_seq_one_letter_code
_entity_poly.pdbx_strand_id
1 'polypeptide(L)'
;MEFFSLDLVLNNKHKMIDSLQILLNLGFMQDARPLLPSSCPLAFSHLINRCWSSNPEKRPQFEEIVSILESYAESLEEDLEFFKTYKPSSGRTILRCLPKCITAD
;
A
#
# COMPACT_ATOMS: atom_id res chain seq x y z
N MET A 1 -34.41 -24.84 21.64
CA MET A 1 -34.09 -25.26 20.25
C MET A 1 -35.15 -24.61 19.39
N GLU A 2 -35.05 -23.34 19.00
CA GLU A 2 -34.28 -22.85 17.87
C GLU A 2 -34.29 -21.31 17.95
N PHE A 3 -33.17 -20.65 18.27
CA PHE A 3 -33.07 -19.19 18.09
C PHE A 3 -31.66 -18.73 17.72
N PHE A 4 -30.65 -19.60 17.82
CA PHE A 4 -29.27 -19.28 17.41
C PHE A 4 -29.00 -19.34 15.91
N SER A 5 -30.00 -19.63 15.07
CA SER A 5 -29.77 -19.77 13.62
C SER A 5 -30.03 -18.50 12.81
N LEU A 6 -30.62 -17.45 13.38
CA LEU A 6 -30.91 -16.21 12.63
C LEU A 6 -29.75 -15.19 12.70
N ASP A 7 -28.91 -15.27 13.74
CA ASP A 7 -27.73 -14.41 13.87
C ASP A 7 -26.66 -14.75 12.84
N LEU A 8 -26.56 -16.00 12.38
CA LEU A 8 -25.57 -16.41 11.39
C LEU A 8 -25.88 -15.89 9.98
N VAL A 9 -27.16 -15.70 9.66
CA VAL A 9 -27.61 -15.18 8.35
C VAL A 9 -27.57 -13.66 8.33
N LEU A 10 -27.89 -12.98 9.45
CA LEU A 10 -27.83 -11.53 9.54
C LEU A 10 -26.39 -11.00 9.77
N ASN A 11 -25.53 -11.71 10.51
CA ASN A 11 -24.12 -11.31 10.67
C ASN A 11 -23.23 -11.62 9.45
N ASN A 12 -23.75 -12.33 8.44
CA ASN A 12 -23.06 -12.52 7.17
C ASN A 12 -23.59 -11.62 6.04
N LYS A 13 -24.46 -10.65 6.33
CA LYS A 13 -24.83 -9.60 5.36
C LYS A 13 -23.74 -8.53 5.16
N HIS A 14 -22.71 -8.52 5.99
CA HIS A 14 -21.61 -7.56 5.92
C HIS A 14 -20.28 -8.17 5.39
N LYS A 15 -20.37 -9.22 4.58
CA LYS A 15 -19.21 -9.75 3.82
C LYS A 15 -19.41 -9.81 2.31
N MET A 16 -20.62 -9.53 1.84
CA MET A 16 -20.87 -9.16 0.46
C MET A 16 -21.58 -7.82 0.46
N ILE A 17 -20.83 -6.77 0.79
CA ILE A 17 -21.24 -5.44 0.39
C ILE A 17 -21.11 -5.46 -1.13
N ASP A 18 -22.24 -5.43 -1.83
CA ASP A 18 -22.37 -5.65 -3.27
C ASP A 18 -21.25 -4.94 -4.03
N SER A 19 -20.65 -5.59 -5.03
CA SER A 19 -19.65 -4.97 -5.92
C SER A 19 -20.16 -3.62 -6.48
N LEU A 20 -21.48 -3.45 -6.54
CA LEU A 20 -22.17 -2.21 -6.88
C LEU A 20 -21.94 -1.07 -5.87
N GLN A 21 -21.85 -1.32 -4.56
CA GLN A 21 -21.51 -0.30 -3.56
C GLN A 21 -20.08 0.20 -3.74
N ILE A 22 -19.16 -0.68 -4.15
CA ILE A 22 -17.80 -0.28 -4.53
C ILE A 22 -17.85 0.61 -5.78
N LEU A 23 -18.61 0.24 -6.82
CA LEU A 23 -18.81 1.11 -8.00
C LEU A 23 -19.48 2.46 -7.66
N LEU A 24 -20.42 2.48 -6.72
CA LEU A 24 -21.12 3.70 -6.29
C LEU A 24 -20.19 4.63 -5.50
N ASN A 25 -19.38 4.07 -4.60
CA ASN A 25 -18.41 4.80 -3.79
C ASN A 25 -17.20 5.25 -4.61
N LEU A 26 -16.85 4.50 -5.67
CA LEU A 26 -15.76 4.84 -6.59
C LEU A 26 -16.21 5.72 -7.76
N GLY A 27 -17.51 6.03 -7.88
CA GLY A 27 -18.06 6.99 -8.84
C GLY A 27 -17.56 6.76 -10.26
N PHE A 28 -18.25 5.89 -11.01
CA PHE A 28 -18.03 5.55 -12.42
C PHE A 28 -17.47 6.70 -13.30
N MET A 29 -16.15 6.92 -13.26
CA MET A 29 -15.41 7.90 -14.06
C MET A 29 -13.92 7.53 -14.10
N GLN A 30 -13.28 7.88 -15.21
CA GLN A 30 -11.87 7.61 -15.50
C GLN A 30 -10.98 8.10 -14.36
N ASP A 31 -9.93 7.33 -14.04
CA ASP A 31 -8.93 7.60 -12.99
C ASP A 31 -9.40 7.49 -11.53
N ALA A 32 -10.53 6.83 -11.25
CA ALA A 32 -10.95 6.54 -9.87
C ALA A 32 -9.85 5.77 -9.10
N ARG A 33 -9.26 6.44 -8.10
CA ARG A 33 -8.38 5.85 -7.08
C ARG A 33 -9.07 6.01 -5.73
N PRO A 34 -9.17 4.97 -4.90
CA PRO A 34 -9.78 5.10 -3.59
C PRO A 34 -9.06 6.17 -2.75
N LEU A 35 -9.82 6.93 -1.97
CA LEU A 35 -9.23 7.79 -0.95
C LEU A 35 -8.53 6.92 0.09
N LEU A 36 -7.28 7.26 0.40
CA LEU A 36 -6.54 6.58 1.46
C LEU A 36 -7.13 6.95 2.83
N PRO A 37 -7.33 5.98 3.74
CA PRO A 37 -7.81 6.27 5.08
C PRO A 37 -6.76 7.08 5.85
N SER A 38 -7.20 7.92 6.79
CA SER A 38 -6.31 8.71 7.66
C SER A 38 -5.40 7.87 8.56
N SER A 39 -5.75 6.60 8.77
CA SER A 39 -4.94 5.62 9.50
C SER A 39 -3.82 5.00 8.67
N CYS A 40 -3.74 5.29 7.36
CA CYS A 40 -2.69 4.77 6.49
C CYS A 40 -1.33 5.36 6.91
N PRO A 41 -0.32 4.52 7.20
CA PRO A 41 1.02 5.01 7.52
C PRO A 41 1.59 5.89 6.40
N LEU A 42 2.29 6.96 6.79
CA LEU A 42 2.80 7.95 5.84
C LEU A 42 3.73 7.33 4.78
N ALA A 43 4.50 6.30 5.15
CA ALA A 43 5.37 5.54 4.24
C ALA A 43 4.57 4.94 3.07
N PHE A 44 3.48 4.22 3.37
CA PHE A 44 2.64 3.61 2.36
C PHE A 44 1.85 4.66 1.58
N SER A 45 1.30 5.68 2.25
CA SER A 45 0.61 6.77 1.55
C SER A 45 1.52 7.46 0.55
N HIS A 46 2.78 7.70 0.91
CA HIS A 46 3.76 8.29 0.02
C HIS A 46 4.06 7.38 -1.19
N LEU A 47 4.32 6.09 -0.97
CA LEU A 47 4.56 5.14 -2.07
C LEU A 47 3.35 4.97 -2.99
N ILE A 48 2.15 4.81 -2.42
CA ILE A 48 0.90 4.66 -3.17
C ILE A 48 0.66 5.89 -4.05
N ASN A 49 0.87 7.11 -3.53
CA ASN A 49 0.74 8.34 -4.32
C ASN A 49 1.74 8.40 -5.49
N ARG A 50 2.96 7.88 -5.33
CA ARG A 50 3.93 7.75 -6.44
C ARG A 50 3.44 6.76 -7.50
N CYS A 51 2.97 5.59 -7.08
CA CYS A 51 2.42 4.56 -7.97
C CYS A 51 1.16 5.04 -8.72
N TRP A 52 0.33 5.87 -8.07
CA TRP A 52 -0.89 6.44 -8.63
C TRP A 52 -0.68 7.78 -9.35
N SER A 53 0.55 8.15 -9.69
CA SER A 53 0.78 9.38 -10.45
C SER A 53 -0.04 9.40 -11.76
N SER A 54 -0.74 10.51 -12.00
CA SER A 54 -1.47 10.75 -13.25
C SER A 54 -0.53 10.80 -14.46
N ASN A 55 0.74 11.19 -14.25
CA ASN A 55 1.77 11.10 -15.27
C ASN A 55 2.45 9.72 -15.21
N PRO A 56 2.32 8.88 -16.25
CA PRO A 56 2.96 7.55 -16.29
C PRO A 56 4.48 7.59 -16.07
N GLU A 57 5.17 8.60 -16.60
CA GLU A 57 6.62 8.74 -16.50
C GLU A 57 7.11 9.01 -15.06
N LYS A 58 6.21 9.44 -14.17
CA LYS A 58 6.51 9.65 -12.74
C LYS A 58 6.27 8.41 -11.89
N ARG A 59 5.67 7.36 -12.45
CA ARG A 59 5.43 6.11 -11.71
C ARG A 59 6.76 5.37 -11.54
N PRO A 60 7.05 4.86 -10.33
CA PRO A 60 8.25 4.07 -10.11
C PRO A 60 8.21 2.78 -10.94
N GLN A 61 9.39 2.30 -11.35
CA GLN A 61 9.52 0.98 -11.96
C GLN A 61 9.26 -0.10 -10.91
N PHE A 62 8.90 -1.31 -11.35
CA PHE A 62 8.55 -2.38 -10.42
C PHE A 62 9.71 -2.73 -9.49
N GLU A 63 10.94 -2.74 -10.01
CA GLU A 63 12.16 -2.99 -9.25
C GLU A 63 12.37 -1.93 -8.16
N GLU A 64 12.03 -0.67 -8.44
CA GLU A 64 12.08 0.40 -7.43
C GLU A 64 11.03 0.18 -6.34
N ILE A 65 9.81 -0.23 -6.71
CA ILE A 65 8.73 -0.53 -5.74
C ILE A 65 9.17 -1.65 -4.79
N VAL A 66 9.70 -2.75 -5.34
CA VAL A 66 10.19 -3.89 -4.56
C VAL A 66 11.30 -3.44 -3.61
N SER A 67 12.31 -2.72 -4.12
CA SER A 67 13.41 -2.23 -3.28
C SER A 67 12.93 -1.31 -2.15
N ILE A 68 11.94 -0.45 -2.40
CA ILE A 68 11.34 0.39 -1.35
C ILE A 68 10.65 -0.49 -0.30
N LEU A 69 9.84 -1.48 -0.71
CA LEU A 69 9.12 -2.34 0.20
C LEU A 69 10.05 -3.23 1.04
N GLU A 70 11.11 -3.76 0.43
CA GLU A 70 12.18 -4.48 1.14
C GLU A 70 12.84 -3.58 2.18
N SER A 71 13.18 -2.33 1.83
CA SER A 71 13.76 -1.39 2.79
C SER A 71 12.82 -1.05 3.95
N TYR A 72 11.50 -1.04 3.72
CA TYR A 72 10.51 -0.84 4.78
C TYR A 72 10.42 -2.05 5.71
N ALA A 73 10.51 -3.26 5.16
CA ALA A 73 10.54 -4.49 5.95
C ALA A 73 11.79 -4.54 6.84
N GLU A 74 12.98 -4.29 6.28
CA GLU A 74 14.24 -4.21 7.04
C GLU A 74 14.16 -3.13 8.13
N SER A 75 13.70 -1.93 7.80
CA SER A 75 13.59 -0.83 8.77
C SER A 75 12.60 -1.14 9.90
N LEU A 76 11.55 -1.91 9.62
CA LEU A 76 10.58 -2.33 10.64
C LEU A 76 11.16 -3.41 11.56
N GLU A 77 11.98 -4.32 11.03
CA GLU A 77 12.69 -5.32 11.84
C GLU A 77 13.69 -4.66 12.79
N GLU A 78 14.34 -3.57 12.36
CA GLU A 78 15.25 -2.77 13.19
C GLU A 78 14.50 -1.88 14.20
N ASP A 79 13.40 -1.25 13.78
CA ASP A 79 12.61 -0.31 14.60
C ASP A 79 11.10 -0.50 14.38
N LEU A 80 10.43 -1.04 15.40
CA LEU A 80 8.97 -1.22 15.41
C LEU A 80 8.19 0.10 15.29
N GLU A 81 8.83 1.23 15.57
CA GLU A 81 8.25 2.57 15.48
C GLU A 81 8.53 3.28 14.15
N PHE A 82 9.19 2.60 13.20
CA PHE A 82 9.54 3.12 11.87
C PHE A 82 8.38 3.86 11.18
N PHE A 83 7.19 3.24 11.15
CA PHE A 83 6.04 3.83 10.47
C PHE A 83 5.47 5.08 11.17
N LYS A 84 5.74 5.27 12.46
CA LYS A 84 5.33 6.49 13.18
C LYS A 84 6.31 7.64 12.94
N THR A 85 7.59 7.34 12.75
CA THR A 85 8.66 8.34 12.61
C THR A 85 9.07 8.59 11.15
N TYR A 86 8.49 7.84 10.19
CA TYR A 86 8.80 7.94 8.77
C TYR A 86 8.74 9.37 8.23
N LYS A 87 9.79 9.76 7.52
CA LYS A 87 9.86 11.00 6.75
C LYS A 87 10.26 10.70 5.30
N PRO A 88 9.50 11.18 4.30
CA PRO A 88 9.89 11.01 2.90
C PRO A 88 11.18 11.78 2.62
N SER A 89 12.22 11.09 2.15
CA SER A 89 13.46 11.71 1.70
C SER A 89 13.23 12.44 0.38
N SER A 90 13.38 13.77 0.38
CA SER A 90 13.05 14.63 -0.76
C SER A 90 14.07 14.62 -1.91
N GLY A 91 14.98 13.65 -1.98
CA GLY A 91 16.03 13.63 -3.00
C GLY A 91 16.61 12.23 -3.18
N ARG A 92 16.76 11.82 -4.45
CA ARG A 92 17.32 10.55 -4.91
C ARG A 92 18.40 10.01 -3.97
N THR A 93 18.12 8.91 -3.29
CA THR A 93 19.19 8.08 -2.72
C THR A 93 19.26 6.81 -3.56
N ILE A 94 19.83 6.95 -4.75
CA ILE A 94 20.62 5.85 -5.31
C ILE A 94 21.76 5.66 -4.31
N LEU A 95 21.97 4.41 -3.88
CA LEU A 95 23.01 3.93 -2.94
C LEU A 95 22.66 3.97 -1.46
N ARG A 96 22.10 2.86 -0.97
CA ARG A 96 22.66 2.22 0.22
C ARG A 96 22.77 0.73 -0.04
N CYS A 97 23.97 0.33 -0.49
CA CYS A 97 24.46 -1.05 -0.58
C CYS A 97 23.83 -1.94 -1.67
N LEU A 98 24.21 -1.72 -2.94
CA LEU A 98 24.39 -2.87 -3.82
C LEU A 98 25.53 -3.71 -3.22
N PRO A 99 25.34 -5.02 -2.95
CA PRO A 99 26.48 -5.89 -2.74
C PRO A 99 27.39 -5.74 -3.95
N LYS A 100 28.66 -5.43 -3.72
CA LYS A 100 29.70 -5.60 -4.74
C LYS A 100 29.79 -7.09 -5.01
N CYS A 101 28.97 -7.60 -5.92
CA CYS A 101 29.23 -8.89 -6.53
C CYS A 101 30.43 -8.71 -7.45
N ILE A 102 31.58 -9.17 -6.95
CA ILE A 102 32.87 -9.23 -7.61
C ILE A 102 32.74 -10.06 -8.88
N THR A 103 33.35 -9.60 -9.96
CA THR A 103 33.66 -10.42 -11.14
C THR A 103 34.67 -11.50 -10.79
N ALA A 104 34.31 -12.77 -10.98
CA ALA A 104 35.16 -13.95 -11.27
C ALA A 104 34.15 -15.06 -11.65
N ASP A 105 34.18 -15.75 -12.79
CA ASP A 105 35.23 -16.19 -13.72
C ASP A 105 34.67 -16.12 -15.17
#